data_AF-A0A963E9Q5-F1
#
_entry.id   AF-A0A963E9Q5-F1
#
_cell.length_a   1.000
_cell.length_b   1.000
_cell.length_c   1.000
_cell.angle_alpha   90.00
_cell.angle_beta   90.00
_cell.angle_gamma   90.00
#
_symmetry.space_group_name_H-M   'P 1'
#
loop_
_entity.id
_entity.type
_entity.pdbx_description
1 polymer ?
#
loop_
_entity_poly.entity_id
_entity_poly.type
_entity_poly.pdbx_seq_one_letter_code
_entity_poly.pdbx_strand_id
1 'polypeptide(L)'
;MEGETPLRQAQLVMLRMLKIFDHICKKHKLTYWLEAGTLLGAVRHHGFIPWDDDLDVSMLRKDYERFIRLAPDELPSDIFMQTEKSDPGYFNPAVPLKLRDKNSLLIEPHEVEDKHIHQGIFIDIFPYDTVPEKVSDYIKDKKRTKRLLKIKRAKLLPRRRAGSSYFKYKLISLGYSL
;
A
#
# COMPACT_ATOMS: atom_id res chain seq x y z
N MET A 1 -14.29 -13.69 -11.60
CA MET A 1 -13.72 -12.33 -11.66
C MET A 1 -13.95 -11.81 -13.06
N GLU A 2 -14.47 -10.60 -13.19
CA GLU A 2 -14.62 -9.92 -14.48
C GLU A 2 -13.24 -9.45 -14.99
N GLY A 3 -13.07 -9.31 -16.31
CA GLY A 3 -11.82 -8.87 -16.93
C GLY A 3 -11.04 -9.99 -17.64
N GLU A 4 -10.64 -9.73 -18.88
CA GLU A 4 -10.04 -10.72 -19.79
C GLU A 4 -8.57 -11.05 -19.45
N THR A 5 -7.88 -10.19 -18.71
CA THR A 5 -6.45 -10.34 -18.38
C THR A 5 -6.23 -10.32 -16.86
N PRO A 6 -5.15 -10.97 -16.36
CA PRO A 6 -4.77 -10.88 -14.94
C PRO A 6 -4.58 -9.44 -14.46
N LEU A 7 -4.00 -8.58 -15.31
CA LEU A 7 -3.83 -7.15 -14.99
C LEU A 7 -5.19 -6.48 -14.80
N ARG A 8 -6.15 -6.72 -15.71
CA ARG A 8 -7.48 -6.11 -15.59
C ARG A 8 -8.22 -6.61 -14.36
N GLN A 9 -8.09 -7.90 -14.04
CA GLN A 9 -8.64 -8.46 -12.80
C GLN A 9 -8.04 -7.77 -11.57
N ALA A 10 -6.73 -7.53 -11.55
CA ALA A 10 -6.08 -6.81 -10.47
C ALA A 10 -6.55 -5.36 -10.34
N GLN A 11 -6.69 -4.63 -11.45
CA GLN A 11 -7.26 -3.27 -11.47
C GLN A 11 -8.67 -3.23 -10.88
N LEU A 12 -9.50 -4.24 -11.15
CA LEU A 12 -10.86 -4.31 -10.59
C LEU A 12 -10.85 -4.60 -9.08
N VAL A 13 -9.92 -5.43 -8.60
CA VAL A 13 -9.71 -5.65 -7.15
C VAL A 13 -9.25 -4.35 -6.48
N MET A 14 -8.25 -3.66 -7.04
CA MET A 14 -7.77 -2.38 -6.53
C MET A 14 -8.88 -1.30 -6.53
N LEU A 15 -9.71 -1.25 -7.58
CA LEU A 15 -10.85 -0.34 -7.64
C LEU A 15 -11.88 -0.62 -6.54
N ARG A 16 -12.18 -1.89 -6.27
CA ARG A 16 -13.06 -2.31 -5.17
C ARG A 16 -12.50 -1.83 -3.82
N MET A 17 -11.20 -2.04 -3.60
CA MET A 17 -10.52 -1.62 -2.38
C MET A 17 -10.50 -0.09 -2.23
N LEU A 18 -10.26 0.66 -3.31
CA LEU A 18 -10.34 2.12 -3.32
C LEU A 18 -11.75 2.60 -2.95
N LYS A 19 -12.81 1.96 -3.44
CA LYS A 19 -14.20 2.31 -3.08
C LYS A 19 -14.49 2.07 -1.59
N ILE A 20 -13.98 0.98 -1.02
CA ILE A 20 -14.08 0.69 0.42
C ILE A 20 -13.34 1.76 1.22
N PHE A 21 -12.09 2.06 0.84
CA PHE A 21 -11.28 3.09 1.46
C PHE A 21 -11.96 4.47 1.41
N ASP A 22 -12.44 4.89 0.23
CA ASP A 22 -13.18 6.14 0.02
C ASP A 22 -14.43 6.22 0.90
N HIS A 23 -15.19 5.13 1.02
CA HIS A 23 -16.36 5.07 1.90
C HIS A 23 -16.00 5.36 3.36
N ILE A 24 -14.97 4.70 3.89
CA ILE A 24 -14.48 4.92 5.27
C ILE A 24 -14.01 6.37 5.42
N CYS A 25 -13.23 6.89 4.46
CA CYS A 25 -12.76 8.27 4.49
C CYS A 25 -13.90 9.29 4.50
N LYS A 26 -14.91 9.14 3.64
CA LYS A 26 -16.08 10.02 3.58
C LYS A 26 -16.90 9.97 4.87
N LYS A 27 -17.16 8.77 5.39
CA LYS A 27 -17.89 8.58 6.65
C LYS A 27 -17.24 9.32 7.82
N HIS A 28 -15.90 9.29 7.90
CA HIS A 28 -15.12 9.87 9.00
C HIS A 28 -14.55 11.27 8.72
N LYS A 29 -14.91 11.86 7.57
CA LYS A 29 -14.41 13.17 7.12
C LYS A 29 -12.87 13.22 7.12
N LEU A 30 -12.26 12.20 6.52
CA LEU A 30 -10.82 12.11 6.32
C LEU A 30 -10.47 12.62 4.93
N THR A 31 -9.49 13.50 4.83
CA THR A 31 -9.01 14.00 3.55
C THR A 31 -7.95 13.07 2.99
N TYR A 32 -8.14 12.66 1.73
CA TYR A 32 -7.16 11.93 0.94
C TYR A 32 -7.18 12.44 -0.50
N TRP A 33 -6.18 12.07 -1.29
CA TRP A 33 -6.17 12.28 -2.73
C TRP A 33 -5.53 11.09 -3.46
N LEU A 34 -5.82 10.94 -4.74
CA LEU A 34 -5.14 9.99 -5.62
C LEU A 34 -3.74 10.52 -5.95
N GLU A 35 -2.74 9.66 -6.02
CA GLU A 35 -1.35 10.07 -6.26
C GLU A 35 -0.88 9.72 -7.69
N ALA A 36 0.07 10.52 -8.21
CA ALA A 36 0.87 10.22 -9.40
C ALA A 36 0.11 9.55 -10.57
N GLY A 37 0.46 8.31 -10.92
CA GLY A 37 -0.11 7.55 -12.04
C GLY A 37 -1.61 7.30 -11.87
N THR A 38 -2.04 7.01 -10.64
CA THR A 38 -3.45 6.80 -10.28
C THR A 38 -4.28 8.05 -10.55
N LEU A 39 -3.81 9.24 -10.14
CA LEU A 39 -4.48 10.51 -10.41
C LEU A 39 -4.52 10.82 -11.91
N LEU A 40 -3.39 10.64 -12.60
CA LEU A 40 -3.31 10.88 -14.04
C LEU A 40 -4.25 9.94 -14.82
N GLY A 41 -4.33 8.67 -14.43
CA GLY A 41 -5.27 7.71 -14.99
C GLY A 41 -6.70 8.17 -14.84
N ALA A 42 -7.10 8.54 -13.62
CA ALA A 42 -8.47 8.98 -13.32
C ALA A 42 -8.91 10.16 -14.20
N VAL A 43 -8.01 11.12 -14.43
CA VAL A 43 -8.31 12.31 -15.25
C VAL A 43 -8.24 12.00 -16.75
N ARG A 44 -7.20 11.30 -17.23
CA ARG A 44 -6.91 11.12 -18.66
C ARG A 44 -7.67 9.95 -19.30
N HIS A 45 -7.78 8.83 -18.58
CA HIS A 45 -8.37 7.58 -19.06
C HIS A 45 -9.73 7.28 -18.43
N HIS A 46 -10.22 8.16 -17.54
CA HIS A 46 -11.45 7.95 -16.77
C HIS A 46 -11.44 6.63 -15.98
N GLY A 47 -10.25 6.22 -15.52
CA GLY A 47 -10.00 4.94 -14.87
C GLY A 47 -8.50 4.69 -14.71
N PHE A 48 -8.08 3.42 -14.68
CA PHE A 48 -6.66 3.10 -14.70
C PHE A 48 -6.01 3.50 -16.02
N ILE A 49 -4.72 3.84 -15.98
CA ILE A 49 -3.90 3.75 -17.17
C ILE A 49 -3.89 2.26 -17.59
N PRO A 50 -4.10 1.90 -18.88
CA PRO A 50 -4.33 0.51 -19.25
C PRO A 50 -3.24 -0.47 -18.84
N TRP A 51 -1.99 0.01 -18.70
CA TRP A 51 -0.82 -0.78 -18.33
C TRP A 51 -0.35 -0.56 -16.88
N ASP A 52 -1.04 0.25 -16.07
CA ASP A 52 -0.73 0.39 -14.63
C ASP A 52 -1.14 -0.86 -13.85
N ASP A 53 -0.27 -1.29 -12.95
CA ASP A 53 -0.42 -2.44 -12.07
C ASP A 53 -0.49 -2.09 -10.57
N ASP A 54 -0.50 -0.80 -10.22
CA ASP A 54 -0.61 -0.28 -8.85
C ASP A 54 -1.76 0.74 -8.66
N LEU A 55 -2.02 1.09 -7.40
CA LEU A 55 -2.96 2.15 -7.01
C LEU A 55 -2.47 2.85 -5.75
N ASP A 56 -2.26 4.15 -5.88
CA ASP A 56 -1.68 5.00 -4.84
C ASP A 56 -2.66 6.07 -4.36
N VAL A 57 -2.79 6.18 -3.04
CA VAL A 57 -3.49 7.28 -2.38
C VAL A 57 -2.62 7.91 -1.31
N SER A 58 -2.84 9.19 -1.07
CA SER A 58 -2.09 9.98 -0.10
C SER A 58 -3.01 10.63 0.92
N MET A 59 -2.52 10.77 2.14
CA MET A 59 -3.23 11.43 3.24
C MET A 59 -2.28 12.32 4.02
N LEU A 60 -2.76 13.45 4.55
CA LEU A 60 -2.01 14.18 5.56
C LEU A 60 -1.82 13.32 6.82
N ARG A 61 -0.66 13.41 7.48
CA ARG A 61 -0.32 12.65 8.70
C ARG A 61 -1.46 12.60 9.71
N LYS A 62 -2.12 13.73 9.95
CA LYS A 62 -3.26 13.82 10.89
C LYS A 62 -4.39 12.83 10.54
N ASP A 63 -4.80 12.79 9.28
CA ASP A 63 -5.91 11.91 8.85
C ASP A 63 -5.44 10.48 8.61
N TYR A 64 -4.18 10.29 8.19
CA TYR A 64 -3.55 8.97 8.11
C TYR A 64 -3.57 8.25 9.47
N GLU A 65 -3.14 8.93 10.55
CA GLU A 65 -3.17 8.34 11.90
C GLU A 65 -4.59 8.08 12.39
N ARG A 66 -5.56 8.91 11.99
CA ARG A 66 -6.98 8.67 12.29
C ARG A 66 -7.50 7.44 11.54
N PHE A 67 -7.14 7.30 10.26
CA PHE A 67 -7.52 6.15 9.44
C PHE A 67 -7.01 4.85 10.07
N ILE A 68 -5.72 4.76 10.44
CA ILE A 68 -5.14 3.56 11.06
C ILE A 68 -5.91 3.10 12.30
N ARG A 69 -6.45 4.04 13.10
CA ARG A 69 -7.21 3.71 14.31
C ARG A 69 -8.63 3.24 14.03
N LEU A 70 -9.26 3.76 12.97
CA LEU A 70 -10.67 3.54 12.68
C LEU A 70 -10.90 2.38 11.71
N ALA A 71 -10.00 2.21 10.73
CA ALA A 71 -10.18 1.26 9.64
C ALA A 71 -10.30 -0.21 10.10
N PRO A 72 -9.59 -0.71 11.12
CA PRO A 72 -9.72 -2.10 11.56
C PRO A 72 -11.15 -2.55 11.87
N ASP A 73 -11.99 -1.65 12.39
CA ASP A 73 -13.36 -1.95 12.79
C ASP A 73 -14.37 -1.84 11.63
N GLU A 74 -13.94 -1.29 10.48
CA GLU A 74 -14.83 -1.03 9.33
C GLU A 74 -14.41 -1.75 8.06
N LEU A 75 -13.18 -2.26 8.00
CA LEU A 75 -12.70 -3.01 6.87
C LEU A 75 -13.45 -4.35 6.76
N PRO A 76 -13.90 -4.73 5.55
CA PRO A 76 -14.44 -6.05 5.31
C PRO A 76 -13.45 -7.16 5.69
N SER A 77 -13.97 -8.33 6.03
CA SER A 77 -13.17 -9.45 6.52
C SER A 77 -12.15 -9.96 5.49
N ASP A 78 -12.36 -9.70 4.20
CA ASP A 78 -11.48 -10.05 3.10
C ASP A 78 -10.41 -8.98 2.78
N ILE A 79 -10.38 -7.86 3.51
CA ILE A 79 -9.33 -6.85 3.42
C ILE A 79 -8.41 -6.92 4.64
N PHE A 80 -7.11 -6.97 4.40
CA PHE A 80 -6.07 -6.95 5.41
C PHE A 80 -5.39 -5.58 5.46
N MET A 81 -5.38 -4.95 6.63
CA MET A 81 -4.62 -3.72 6.85
C MET A 81 -3.18 -4.09 7.22
N GLN A 82 -2.26 -4.01 6.26
CA GLN A 82 -0.86 -4.35 6.46
C GLN A 82 -0.07 -3.13 6.97
N THR A 83 0.58 -3.31 8.11
CA THR A 83 1.47 -2.36 8.78
C THR A 83 2.60 -3.15 9.46
N GLU A 84 3.68 -2.49 9.90
CA GLU A 84 4.74 -3.13 10.71
C GLU A 84 4.17 -3.82 11.97
N LYS A 85 3.02 -3.37 12.49
CA LYS A 85 2.38 -3.97 13.68
C LYS A 85 1.55 -5.20 13.36
N SER A 86 0.75 -5.15 12.30
CA SER A 86 -0.14 -6.25 11.91
C SER A 86 0.60 -7.34 11.13
N ASP A 87 1.73 -7.00 10.54
CA ASP A 87 2.57 -7.89 9.76
C ASP A 87 4.05 -7.60 10.05
N PRO A 88 4.65 -8.18 11.10
CA PRO A 88 5.99 -7.82 11.55
C PRO A 88 7.13 -8.04 10.55
N GLY A 89 6.92 -8.85 9.51
CA GLY A 89 7.88 -8.98 8.40
C GLY A 89 7.83 -7.80 7.42
N TYR A 90 6.75 -7.01 7.45
CA TYR A 90 6.54 -5.89 6.56
C TYR A 90 7.24 -4.62 7.08
N PHE A 91 8.38 -4.28 6.48
CA PHE A 91 9.10 -3.05 6.79
C PHE A 91 9.37 -2.19 5.55
N ASN A 92 8.43 -1.30 5.23
CA ASN A 92 8.59 -0.26 4.21
C ASN A 92 8.36 1.15 4.82
N PRO A 93 9.42 1.90 5.15
CA PRO A 93 9.27 3.25 5.70
C PRO A 93 8.69 4.29 4.74
N ALA A 94 8.75 4.04 3.42
CA ALA A 94 8.20 4.96 2.43
C ALA A 94 6.68 4.76 2.29
N VAL A 95 6.23 3.52 2.41
CA VAL A 95 4.80 3.14 2.36
C VAL A 95 4.47 2.30 3.60
N PRO A 96 4.28 2.91 4.78
CA PRO A 96 4.11 2.14 6.01
C PRO A 96 2.74 1.46 6.16
N LEU A 97 1.79 1.73 5.26
CA LEU A 97 0.45 1.16 5.26
C LEU A 97 0.03 0.73 3.86
N LYS A 98 -0.37 -0.53 3.74
CA LYS A 98 -1.11 -1.06 2.59
C LYS A 98 -2.45 -1.61 3.04
N LEU A 99 -3.49 -1.50 2.22
CA LEU A 99 -4.61 -2.44 2.30
C LEU A 99 -4.33 -3.56 1.31
N ARG A 100 -4.56 -4.81 1.71
CA ARG A 100 -4.35 -5.99 0.87
C ARG A 100 -5.61 -6.83 0.77
N ASP A 101 -5.92 -7.31 -0.42
CA ASP A 101 -6.98 -8.28 -0.65
C ASP A 101 -6.51 -9.67 -0.21
N LYS A 102 -7.23 -10.32 0.71
CA LYS A 102 -6.86 -11.64 1.26
C LYS A 102 -7.10 -12.81 0.31
N ASN A 103 -7.83 -12.59 -0.78
CA ASN A 103 -8.26 -13.61 -1.73
C ASN A 103 -7.46 -13.56 -3.04
N SER A 104 -6.34 -12.84 -3.06
CA SER A 104 -5.46 -12.69 -4.21
C SER A 104 -3.99 -12.89 -3.82
N LEU A 105 -3.14 -13.01 -4.83
CA LEU A 105 -1.70 -13.17 -4.66
C LEU A 105 -0.96 -12.37 -5.73
N LEU A 106 -0.07 -11.50 -5.26
CA LEU A 106 0.83 -10.65 -6.01
C LEU A 106 2.21 -10.76 -5.34
N ILE A 107 3.15 -11.46 -5.98
CA ILE A 107 4.50 -11.63 -5.45
C ILE A 107 5.39 -10.54 -6.04
N GLU A 108 5.79 -9.58 -5.20
CA GLU A 108 6.73 -8.55 -5.62
C GLU A 108 8.17 -9.10 -5.61
N PRO A 109 9.01 -8.79 -6.62
CA PRO A 109 10.39 -9.23 -6.74
C PRO A 109 11.26 -9.14 -5.48
N HIS A 110 11.05 -8.09 -4.69
CA HIS A 110 11.80 -7.77 -3.50
C HIS A 110 11.23 -8.40 -2.22
N GLU A 111 10.07 -9.05 -2.31
CA GLU A 111 9.36 -9.78 -1.25
C GLU A 111 9.48 -11.31 -1.40
N VAL A 112 10.08 -11.80 -2.50
CA VAL A 112 10.21 -13.23 -2.84
C VAL A 112 10.93 -14.04 -1.75
N GLU A 113 11.84 -13.41 -1.00
CA GLU A 113 12.62 -14.06 0.07
C GLU A 113 11.93 -14.01 1.44
N ASP A 114 10.89 -13.18 1.62
CA ASP A 114 10.23 -12.94 2.91
C ASP A 114 8.87 -13.65 2.97
N LYS A 115 8.90 -14.97 3.22
CA LYS A 115 7.72 -15.86 3.22
C LYS A 115 6.71 -15.60 4.35
N HIS A 116 6.87 -14.52 5.11
CA HIS A 116 6.12 -14.28 6.34
C HIS A 116 5.23 -13.03 6.29
N ILE A 117 5.16 -12.35 5.14
CA ILE A 117 4.27 -11.20 4.95
C ILE A 117 3.06 -11.55 4.08
N HIS A 118 1.98 -10.80 4.25
CA HIS A 118 0.81 -10.92 3.40
C HIS A 118 1.11 -10.39 1.99
N GLN A 119 0.86 -11.19 0.95
CA GLN A 119 1.21 -10.89 -0.45
C GLN A 119 0.00 -10.76 -1.37
N GLY A 120 -1.12 -10.27 -0.85
CA GLY A 120 -2.31 -9.94 -1.66
C GLY A 120 -2.10 -8.71 -2.56
N ILE A 121 -2.95 -8.57 -3.58
CA ILE A 121 -3.11 -7.32 -4.34
C ILE A 121 -3.39 -6.19 -3.37
N PHE A 122 -2.81 -5.03 -3.61
CA PHE A 122 -2.79 -3.96 -2.63
C PHE A 122 -3.18 -2.60 -3.20
N ILE A 123 -3.52 -1.68 -2.30
CA ILE A 123 -3.45 -0.24 -2.56
C ILE A 123 -2.48 0.37 -1.55
N ASP A 124 -1.65 1.29 -2.01
CA ASP A 124 -0.62 1.95 -1.19
C ASP A 124 -1.17 3.26 -0.60
N ILE A 125 -0.96 3.46 0.71
CA ILE A 125 -1.44 4.64 1.44
C ILE A 125 -0.23 5.42 1.98
N PHE A 126 0.08 6.53 1.33
CA PHE A 126 1.22 7.38 1.65
C PHE A 126 0.86 8.45 2.69
N PRO A 127 1.59 8.52 3.82
CA PRO A 127 1.45 9.64 4.72
C PRO A 127 2.28 10.83 4.26
N TYR A 128 1.66 12.00 4.20
CA TYR A 128 2.31 13.27 3.96
C TYR A 128 2.52 14.03 5.27
N ASP A 129 3.80 14.27 5.59
CA ASP A 129 4.24 15.03 6.75
C ASP A 129 4.46 16.51 6.40
N THR A 130 4.21 17.37 7.38
CA THR A 130 4.62 18.78 7.31
C THR A 130 6.13 18.88 7.43
N VAL A 131 6.77 19.68 6.57
CA VAL A 131 8.20 19.97 6.65
C VAL A 131 8.44 21.38 7.21
N PRO A 132 9.55 21.62 7.92
CA PRO A 132 9.91 22.97 8.34
C PRO A 132 10.07 23.90 7.13
N GLU A 133 9.56 25.13 7.23
CA GLU A 133 9.75 26.16 6.20
C GLU A 133 11.22 26.55 6.04
N LYS A 134 11.96 26.58 7.16
CA LYS A 134 13.38 26.92 7.15
C LYS A 134 14.18 25.75 6.57
N VAL A 135 14.86 26.01 5.47
CA VAL A 135 15.74 25.05 4.79
C VAL A 135 16.77 24.44 5.74
N SER A 136 17.32 25.22 6.67
CA SER A 136 18.29 24.73 7.66
C SER A 136 17.70 23.68 8.60
N ASP A 137 16.44 23.84 9.02
CA ASP A 137 15.75 22.90 9.88
C ASP A 137 15.30 21.66 9.08
N TYR A 138 14.82 21.84 7.85
CA TYR A 138 14.59 20.72 6.92
C TYR A 138 15.84 19.85 6.73
N ILE A 139 17.02 20.47 6.53
CA ILE A 139 18.29 19.73 6.36
C ILE A 139 18.63 18.95 7.64
N LYS A 140 18.44 19.53 8.83
CA LYS A 140 18.66 18.85 10.11
C LYS A 140 17.72 17.64 10.26
N ASP A 141 16.43 17.84 9.99
CA ASP A 141 15.42 16.78 10.08
C ASP A 141 15.69 15.67 9.08
N LYS A 142 16.02 16.00 7.84
CA LYS A 142 16.42 15.02 6.82
C LYS A 142 17.62 14.18 7.26
N LYS A 143 18.66 14.80 7.84
CA LYS A 143 19.83 14.08 8.38
C LYS A 143 19.44 13.17 9.54
N ARG A 144 18.61 13.65 10.47
CA ARG A 144 18.09 12.88 11.61
C ARG A 144 17.27 11.68 11.15
N THR A 145 16.30 11.89 10.26
CA THR A 145 15.45 10.84 9.69
C THR A 145 16.29 9.78 8.99
N LYS A 146 17.24 10.16 8.14
CA LYS A 146 18.17 9.20 7.50
C LYS A 146 18.93 8.36 8.54
N ARG A 147 19.41 8.97 9.62
CA ARG A 147 20.11 8.26 10.70
C ARG A 147 19.18 7.27 11.41
N LEU A 148 17.95 7.68 11.74
CA LEU A 148 16.96 6.83 12.40
C LEU A 148 16.55 5.65 11.50
N LEU A 149 16.31 5.90 10.21
CA LEU A 149 16.00 4.85 9.24
C LEU A 149 17.13 3.85 9.09
N LYS A 150 18.39 4.30 9.10
CA LYS A 150 19.56 3.40 9.10
C LYS A 150 19.58 2.49 10.33
N ILE A 151 19.30 3.04 11.51
CA ILE A 151 19.24 2.27 12.77
C ILE A 151 18.08 1.28 12.74
N LYS A 152 16.88 1.70 12.32
CA LYS A 152 15.71 0.81 12.19
C LYS A 152 15.98 -0.33 11.21
N ARG A 153 16.50 -0.04 10.02
CA ARG A 153 16.89 -1.06 9.03
C ARG A 153 17.86 -2.09 9.60
N ALA A 154 18.87 -1.65 10.34
CA ALA A 154 19.86 -2.55 10.95
C ALA A 154 19.27 -3.45 12.05
N LYS A 155 18.19 -3.02 12.71
CA LYS A 155 17.50 -3.81 13.75
C LYS A 155 16.46 -4.76 13.18
N LEU A 156 15.76 -4.35 12.12
CA LEU A 156 14.57 -5.03 11.61
C LEU A 156 14.85 -5.98 10.45
N LEU A 157 15.87 -5.71 9.63
CA LEU A 157 16.19 -6.57 8.49
C LEU A 157 17.31 -7.55 8.85
N PRO A 158 17.07 -8.88 8.76
CA PRO A 158 18.17 -9.86 8.75
C PRO A 158 19.12 -9.55 7.58
N ARG A 159 20.40 -9.90 7.70
CA ARG A 159 21.37 -9.78 6.59
C ARG A 159 20.85 -10.55 5.37
N ARG A 160 20.38 -9.85 4.32
CA ARG A 160 19.93 -10.44 3.04
C ARG A 160 21.06 -11.27 2.41
N ARG A 161 20.75 -12.51 2.00
CA ARG A 161 21.54 -13.25 1.00
C ARG A 161 20.97 -12.88 -0.37
N ALA A 162 21.82 -12.71 -1.37
CA ALA A 162 21.41 -12.21 -2.68
C ALA A 162 20.72 -13.31 -3.53
N GLY A 163 19.45 -13.12 -3.90
CA GLY A 163 18.75 -13.89 -4.92
C GLY A 163 18.20 -13.02 -6.05
N SER A 164 18.31 -13.52 -7.30
CA SER A 164 17.80 -12.90 -8.53
C SER A 164 16.28 -13.03 -8.65
N SER A 165 15.62 -12.04 -9.26
CA SER A 165 14.15 -11.95 -9.29
C SER A 165 13.55 -11.96 -10.70
N TYR A 166 12.44 -12.70 -10.85
CA TYR A 166 11.55 -12.69 -12.02
C TYR A 166 10.09 -12.57 -11.53
N PHE A 167 9.26 -11.84 -12.29
CA PHE A 167 7.83 -11.63 -12.03
C PHE A 167 7.00 -12.91 -12.26
N LYS A 168 6.07 -13.24 -11.35
CA LYS A 168 5.01 -14.24 -11.57
C LYS A 168 3.70 -13.79 -10.93
N TYR A 169 2.70 -13.52 -11.76
CA TYR A 169 1.31 -13.31 -11.33
C TYR A 169 0.62 -14.67 -11.17
N LYS A 170 -0.07 -14.92 -10.06
CA LYS A 170 -0.92 -16.10 -9.89
C LYS A 170 -2.15 -15.75 -9.06
N LEU A 171 -3.31 -15.62 -9.71
CA LEU A 171 -4.58 -15.51 -9.00
C LEU A 171 -5.02 -16.91 -8.54
N ILE A 172 -5.37 -17.03 -7.26
CA ILE A 172 -5.93 -18.28 -6.70
C ILE A 172 -7.42 -18.05 -6.53
N SER A 173 -8.25 -18.69 -7.37
CA SER A 173 -9.69 -18.75 -7.09
C SER A 173 -9.93 -19.77 -5.98
N LEU A 174 -10.23 -19.31 -4.77
CA LEU A 174 -10.87 -20.17 -3.78
C LEU A 174 -12.36 -20.21 -4.12
N GLY A 175 -12.81 -21.35 -4.64
CA GLY A 175 -14.19 -21.57 -5.00
C GLY A 175 -15.09 -21.38 -3.78
N TYR A 176 -16.03 -20.44 -3.89
CA TYR A 176 -17.20 -20.40 -3.04
C TYR A 176 -18.37 -20.93 -3.87
N SER A 177 -18.90 -22.08 -3.45
CA SER A 177 -20.25 -22.49 -3.82
C SER A 177 -21.24 -21.46 -3.29
N LEU A 178 -22.24 -21.17 -4.12
CA LEU A 178 -23.33 -20.20 -3.96
C LEU A 178 -23.95 -20.15 -2.54
#